data_AF-A0A9X8VLX5-F1
#
_entry.id   AF-A0A9X8VLX5-F1
#
_cell.length_a   1.000
_cell.length_b   1.000
_cell.length_c   1.000
_cell.angle_alpha   90.00
_cell.angle_beta   90.00
_cell.angle_gamma   90.00
#
_symmetry.space_group_name_H-M   'P 1'
#
loop_
_entity.id
_entity.type
_entity.pdbx_description
1 polymer ?
#
loop_
_entity_poly.entity_id
_entity_poly.type
_entity_poly.pdbx_seq_one_letter_code
_entity_poly.pdbx_strand_id
1 'polypeptide(L)'
;FGLHDLAIEDALCAHQRPKLETYGDSLFIVVKTAQWGEHDEIEYGETHFFVGKNFLVTVRHGASPSYAPIRAKAEENHKQMCRGPGFALYSVLDFVVDNYRSVVTRFESTIENIEANMFQSEFDQAAIENVYTLRRHLLALRNAALPMDEICNQLIRLH
;
A
#
# COMPACT_ATOMS: atom_id res chain seq x y z
N PHE A 1 -24.89 -3.01 2.71
CA PHE A 1 -23.83 -2.48 1.84
C PHE A 1 -24.07 -2.75 0.36
N GLY A 2 -24.78 -3.82 -0.05
CA GLY A 2 -25.07 -4.07 -1.47
C GLY A 2 -23.80 -4.38 -2.29
N LEU A 3 -22.82 -5.02 -1.65
CA LEU A 3 -21.55 -5.37 -2.28
C LEU A 3 -21.78 -6.48 -3.31
N HIS A 4 -21.11 -6.39 -4.44
CA HIS A 4 -21.21 -7.39 -5.49
C HIS A 4 -20.52 -8.69 -5.09
N ASP A 5 -21.15 -9.84 -5.38
CA ASP A 5 -20.68 -11.16 -4.92
C ASP A 5 -19.23 -11.45 -5.36
N LEU A 6 -18.88 -11.14 -6.62
CA LEU A 6 -17.50 -11.29 -7.11
C LEU A 6 -16.48 -10.46 -6.32
N ALA A 7 -16.84 -9.24 -5.93
CA ALA A 7 -15.94 -8.37 -5.17
C ALA A 7 -15.77 -8.88 -3.73
N ILE A 8 -16.81 -9.50 -3.16
CA ILE A 8 -16.72 -10.18 -1.86
C ILE A 8 -15.80 -11.40 -1.98
N GLU A 9 -15.97 -12.23 -3.01
CA GLU A 9 -15.13 -13.40 -3.26
C GLU A 9 -13.66 -13.00 -3.39
N ASP A 10 -13.35 -12.01 -4.22
CA ASP A 10 -11.99 -11.46 -4.36
C ASP A 10 -11.46 -10.95 -3.02
N ALA A 11 -12.32 -10.30 -2.22
CA ALA A 11 -11.94 -9.81 -0.91
C ALA A 11 -11.67 -10.91 0.11
N LEU A 12 -12.24 -12.10 -0.05
CA LEU A 12 -11.99 -13.26 0.79
C LEU A 12 -10.77 -14.07 0.32
N CYS A 13 -10.58 -14.20 -0.99
CA CYS A 13 -9.48 -14.96 -1.58
C CYS A 13 -8.10 -14.30 -1.40
N ALA A 14 -8.07 -12.97 -1.30
CA ALA A 14 -6.83 -12.18 -1.24
C ALA A 14 -5.91 -12.40 -2.46
N HIS A 15 -4.66 -11.98 -2.34
CA HIS A 15 -3.60 -12.03 -3.35
C HIS A 15 -3.96 -11.37 -4.69
N GLN A 16 -4.84 -10.38 -4.65
CA GLN A 16 -5.31 -9.68 -5.83
C GLN A 16 -4.23 -8.72 -6.37
N ARG A 17 -4.22 -8.50 -7.68
CA ARG A 17 -3.42 -7.41 -8.26
C ARG A 17 -4.13 -6.09 -7.97
N PRO A 18 -3.38 -4.97 -7.81
CA PRO A 18 -4.01 -3.68 -7.71
C PRO A 18 -4.95 -3.42 -8.87
N LYS A 19 -6.16 -2.97 -8.55
CA LYS A 19 -7.22 -2.74 -9.53
C LYS A 19 -8.26 -1.78 -8.96
N LEU A 20 -9.04 -1.18 -9.86
CA LEU A 20 -10.24 -0.44 -9.55
C LEU A 20 -11.34 -0.94 -10.48
N GLU A 21 -12.46 -1.34 -9.89
CA GLU A 21 -13.62 -1.86 -10.61
C GLU A 21 -14.90 -1.19 -10.10
N THR A 22 -15.79 -0.85 -11.01
CA THR A 22 -17.10 -0.27 -10.68
C THR A 22 -18.17 -1.36 -10.70
N TYR A 23 -18.88 -1.51 -9.60
CA TYR A 23 -19.99 -2.44 -9.42
C TYR A 23 -21.25 -1.67 -9.04
N GLY A 24 -22.08 -1.36 -10.04
CA GLY A 24 -23.25 -0.51 -9.87
C GLY A 24 -22.87 0.84 -9.27
N ASP A 25 -23.43 1.15 -8.09
CA ASP A 25 -23.17 2.39 -7.34
C ASP A 25 -22.00 2.29 -6.34
N SER A 26 -21.17 1.25 -6.45
CA SER A 26 -20.03 1.02 -5.58
C SER A 26 -18.73 0.79 -6.35
N LEU A 27 -17.60 1.14 -5.73
CA LEU A 27 -16.27 0.87 -6.25
C LEU A 27 -15.61 -0.21 -5.39
N PHE A 28 -14.94 -1.15 -6.05
CA PHE A 28 -14.01 -2.07 -5.44
C PHE A 28 -12.59 -1.70 -5.86
N ILE A 29 -11.73 -1.45 -4.88
CA ILE A 29 -10.34 -1.04 -5.14
C ILE A 29 -9.42 -1.96 -4.37
N VAL A 30 -8.38 -2.45 -5.02
CA VAL A 30 -7.30 -3.21 -4.39
C VAL A 30 -6.02 -2.41 -4.53
N VAL A 31 -5.30 -2.26 -3.42
CA VAL A 31 -3.94 -1.68 -3.41
C VAL A 31 -3.01 -2.63 -2.67
N LYS A 32 -1.73 -2.64 -3.03
CA LYS A 32 -0.72 -3.31 -2.23
C LYS A 32 -0.32 -2.44 -1.06
N THR A 33 0.16 -3.05 0.02
CA THR A 33 0.80 -2.35 1.14
C THR A 33 2.21 -2.89 1.29
N ALA A 34 3.11 -2.04 1.79
CA ALA A 34 4.44 -2.45 2.17
C ALA A 34 4.79 -1.78 3.49
N GLN A 35 5.51 -2.51 4.33
CA GLN A 35 6.08 -2.00 5.57
C GLN A 35 7.43 -2.64 5.80
N TRP A 36 8.24 -2.01 6.64
CA TRP A 36 9.44 -2.65 7.15
C TRP A 36 9.06 -3.58 8.30
N GLY A 37 9.34 -4.87 8.14
CA GLY A 37 9.01 -5.92 9.09
C GLY A 37 10.00 -6.02 10.26
N GLU A 38 9.69 -6.92 11.19
CA GLU A 38 10.48 -7.13 12.42
C GLU A 38 11.86 -7.74 12.14
N HIS A 39 12.01 -8.50 11.06
CA HIS A 39 13.24 -9.19 10.67
C HIS A 39 14.16 -8.37 9.76
N ASP A 40 13.99 -7.05 9.74
CA ASP A 40 14.71 -6.12 8.86
C ASP A 40 14.47 -6.36 7.36
N GLU A 41 13.32 -6.92 7.00
CA GLU A 41 12.92 -7.17 5.62
C GLU A 41 11.63 -6.41 5.26
N ILE A 42 11.43 -6.14 3.97
CA ILE A 42 10.16 -5.54 3.51
C ILE A 42 9.09 -6.62 3.47
N GLU A 43 8.01 -6.40 4.22
CA GLU A 43 6.81 -7.22 4.18
C GLU A 43 5.74 -6.55 3.33
N TYR A 44 5.04 -7.37 2.54
CA TYR A 44 3.98 -6.90 1.66
C TYR A 44 2.62 -7.42 2.11
N GLY A 45 1.60 -6.62 1.83
CA GLY A 45 0.21 -6.99 2.02
C GLY A 45 -0.65 -6.35 0.95
N GLU A 46 -1.94 -6.31 1.22
CA GLU A 46 -2.91 -5.62 0.41
C GLU A 46 -4.08 -5.13 1.25
N THR A 47 -4.67 -4.04 0.77
CA THR A 47 -5.89 -3.49 1.32
C THR A 47 -6.91 -3.39 0.21
N HIS A 48 -8.08 -3.97 0.50
CA HIS A 48 -9.24 -3.90 -0.37
C HIS A 48 -10.21 -2.86 0.19
N PHE A 49 -10.79 -2.08 -0.70
CA PHE A 49 -11.75 -1.03 -0.38
C PHE A 49 -13.05 -1.31 -1.09
N PHE A 50 -14.15 -1.24 -0.34
CA PHE A 50 -15.47 -1.07 -0.89
C PHE A 50 -15.94 0.35 -0.59
N VAL A 51 -16.14 1.14 -1.65
CA VAL A 51 -16.57 2.53 -1.56
C VAL A 51 -17.97 2.61 -2.11
N GLY A 52 -18.94 2.95 -1.26
CA GLY A 52 -20.30 3.25 -1.71
C GLY A 52 -20.63 4.72 -1.47
N LYS A 53 -21.89 5.09 -1.70
CA LYS A 53 -22.36 6.48 -1.55
C LYS A 53 -22.05 7.11 -0.17
N ASN A 54 -22.20 6.33 0.90
CA ASN A 54 -22.09 6.81 2.29
C ASN A 54 -21.21 5.91 3.16
N PHE A 55 -20.38 5.04 2.57
CA PHE A 55 -19.57 4.12 3.35
C PHE A 55 -18.22 3.84 2.67
N LEU A 56 -17.25 3.49 3.52
CA LEU A 56 -15.98 2.91 3.14
C LEU A 56 -15.77 1.67 4.02
N VAL A 57 -15.54 0.52 3.41
CA VAL A 57 -15.12 -0.71 4.10
C VAL A 57 -13.71 -1.04 3.67
N THR A 58 -12.83 -1.30 4.62
CA THR A 58 -11.46 -1.74 4.36
C THR A 58 -11.28 -3.19 4.83
N VAL A 59 -10.73 -4.03 3.96
CA VAL A 59 -10.32 -5.41 4.29
C VAL A 59 -8.82 -5.48 4.10
N ARG A 60 -8.09 -5.92 5.12
CA ARG A 60 -6.61 -5.95 5.12
C ARG A 60 -6.14 -7.39 5.12
N HIS A 61 -5.20 -7.69 4.22
CA HIS A 61 -4.54 -8.99 4.13
C HIS A 61 -3.02 -8.81 4.19
N GLY A 62 -2.35 -9.64 4.98
CA GLY A 62 -0.91 -9.59 5.15
C GLY A 62 -0.42 -8.31 5.84
N ALA A 63 0.78 -7.86 5.45
CA ALA A 63 1.51 -6.82 6.14
C ALA A 63 0.96 -5.42 5.83
N SER A 64 0.50 -4.74 6.87
CA SER A 64 -0.11 -3.41 6.79
C SER A 64 -0.07 -2.78 8.18
N PRO A 65 0.37 -1.52 8.33
CA PRO A 65 0.26 -0.82 9.60
C PRO A 65 -1.20 -0.62 10.01
N SER A 66 -1.46 -0.43 11.30
CA SER A 66 -2.81 -0.18 11.79
C SER A 66 -3.39 1.11 11.20
N TYR A 67 -4.63 1.05 10.71
CA TYR A 67 -5.35 2.23 10.23
C TYR A 67 -6.09 2.98 11.36
N ALA A 68 -6.01 2.52 12.61
CA ALA A 68 -6.66 3.20 13.73
C ALA A 68 -6.22 4.67 13.91
N PRO A 69 -4.93 5.03 13.81
CA PRO A 69 -4.49 6.42 13.98
C PRO A 69 -4.99 7.34 12.87
N ILE A 70 -4.93 6.88 11.61
CA ILE A 70 -5.42 7.68 10.48
C ILE A 70 -6.94 7.82 10.50
N ARG A 71 -7.65 6.79 10.96
CA ARG A 71 -9.10 6.86 11.19
C ARG A 71 -9.43 7.93 12.24
N ALA A 72 -8.78 7.90 13.40
CA ALA A 72 -9.01 8.89 14.44
C ALA A 72 -8.75 10.33 13.93
N LYS A 73 -7.64 10.53 13.22
CA LYS A 73 -7.28 11.82 12.61
C LYS A 73 -8.31 12.28 11.56
N ALA A 74 -8.84 11.36 10.76
CA ALA A 74 -9.87 11.68 9.78
C ALA A 74 -11.22 12.05 10.45
N GLU A 75 -11.58 11.34 11.52
CA GLU A 75 -12.80 11.59 12.31
C GLU A 75 -12.75 12.94 13.05
N GLU A 76 -11.57 13.37 13.50
CA GLU A 76 -11.35 14.71 14.09
C GLU A 76 -11.59 15.84 13.08
N ASN A 77 -11.32 15.63 11.79
CA ASN A 77 -11.53 16.62 10.74
C ASN A 77 -12.95 16.59 10.18
N HIS A 78 -13.92 16.93 11.04
CA HIS A 78 -15.35 16.85 10.72
C HIS A 78 -15.74 17.55 9.41
N LYS A 79 -15.15 18.72 9.11
CA LYS A 79 -15.43 19.48 7.88
C LYS A 79 -15.09 18.69 6.61
N GLN A 80 -13.98 17.95 6.63
CA GLN A 80 -13.58 17.12 5.49
C GLN A 80 -14.36 15.80 5.45
N MET A 81 -14.65 15.20 6.62
CA MET A 81 -15.43 13.97 6.70
C MET A 81 -16.86 14.15 6.15
N CYS A 82 -17.45 15.34 6.30
CA CYS A 82 -18.74 15.70 5.71
C CYS A 82 -18.74 15.75 4.17
N ARG A 83 -17.58 15.72 3.51
CA ARG A 83 -17.48 15.63 2.02
C ARG A 83 -17.79 14.24 1.50
N GLY A 84 -17.95 13.26 2.39
CA GLY A 84 -18.33 11.89 2.06
C GLY A 84 -17.16 10.90 2.09
N PRO A 85 -17.42 9.64 1.69
CA PRO A 85 -16.47 8.53 1.85
C PRO A 85 -15.19 8.69 1.01
N GLY A 86 -15.20 9.56 0.00
CA GLY A 86 -14.00 9.90 -0.78
C GLY A 86 -12.87 10.48 0.07
N PHE A 87 -13.18 11.29 1.09
CA PHE A 87 -12.15 11.82 1.99
C PHE A 87 -11.53 10.74 2.88
N ALA A 88 -12.35 9.79 3.35
CA ALA A 88 -11.87 8.65 4.12
C ALA A 88 -11.00 7.74 3.25
N LEU A 89 -11.39 7.49 2.00
CA LEU A 89 -10.59 6.74 1.03
C LEU A 89 -9.24 7.42 0.80
N TYR A 90 -9.26 8.73 0.49
CA TYR A 90 -8.05 9.54 0.32
C TYR A 90 -7.12 9.39 1.52
N SER A 91 -7.65 9.51 2.74
CA SER A 91 -6.84 9.45 3.97
C SER A 91 -6.12 8.10 4.12
N VAL A 92 -6.76 6.99 3.74
CA VAL A 92 -6.12 5.66 3.79
C VAL A 92 -5.14 5.47 2.62
N LEU A 93 -5.45 5.94 1.42
CA LEU A 93 -4.53 5.86 0.27
C LEU A 93 -3.26 6.68 0.51
N ASP A 94 -3.40 7.90 1.04
CA ASP A 94 -2.29 8.78 1.45
C ASP A 94 -1.39 8.09 2.47
N PHE A 95 -2.00 7.46 3.48
CA PHE A 95 -1.27 6.66 4.46
C PHE A 95 -0.52 5.46 3.84
N VAL A 96 -1.10 4.78 2.86
CA VAL A 96 -0.40 3.69 2.14
C VAL A 96 0.80 4.24 1.36
N VAL A 97 0.65 5.38 0.69
CA VAL A 97 1.75 6.04 -0.04
C VAL A 97 2.86 6.51 0.90
N ASP A 98 2.51 7.07 2.05
CA ASP A 98 3.48 7.47 3.07
C ASP A 98 4.30 6.28 3.58
N ASN A 99 3.67 5.12 3.77
CA ASN A 99 4.39 3.91 4.15
C ASN A 99 5.41 3.47 3.09
N TYR A 100 5.10 3.61 1.79
CA TYR A 100 6.09 3.36 0.75
C TYR A 100 7.29 4.31 0.86
N ARG A 101 7.06 5.59 1.17
CA ARG A 101 8.15 6.56 1.38
C ARG A 101 9.05 6.13 2.53
N SER A 102 8.46 5.73 3.67
CA SER A 102 9.24 5.22 4.82
C SER A 102 10.07 3.99 4.46
N VAL A 103 9.52 3.08 3.66
CA VAL A 103 10.25 1.90 3.16
C VAL A 103 11.42 2.32 2.26
N VAL A 104 11.20 3.25 1.31
CA VAL A 104 12.27 3.77 0.43
C VAL A 104 13.39 4.41 1.23
N THR A 105 13.07 5.28 2.20
CA THR A 105 14.11 5.94 3.02
C THR A 105 14.97 4.93 3.77
N ARG A 106 14.37 3.88 4.34
CA ARG A 106 15.15 2.83 5.01
C ARG A 106 16.01 2.04 4.03
N PHE A 107 15.47 1.79 2.85
CA PHE A 107 16.16 1.12 1.76
C PHE A 107 17.40 1.90 1.27
N GLU A 108 17.30 3.21 1.15
CA GLU A 108 18.43 4.10 0.83
C GLU A 108 19.55 3.95 1.88
N SER A 109 19.20 3.98 3.17
CA SER A 109 20.19 3.74 4.24
C SER A 109 20.81 2.34 4.19
N THR A 110 20.06 1.31 3.80
CA THR A 110 20.61 -0.05 3.62
C THR A 110 21.63 -0.09 2.49
N ILE A 111 21.39 0.62 1.38
CA ILE A 111 22.34 0.72 0.25
C ILE A 111 23.62 1.41 0.71
N GLU A 112 23.52 2.56 1.40
CA GLU A 112 24.68 3.30 1.90
C GLU A 112 25.57 2.42 2.81
N ASN A 113 24.96 1.59 3.65
CA ASN A 113 25.69 0.64 4.51
C ASN A 113 26.39 -0.46 3.71
N ILE A 114 25.74 -1.01 2.69
CA ILE A 114 26.35 -2.02 1.80
C ILE A 114 27.54 -1.40 1.06
N GLU A 115 27.36 -0.21 0.48
CA GLU A 115 28.44 0.50 -0.23
C GLU A 115 29.63 0.77 0.70
N ALA A 116 29.40 1.27 1.91
CA ALA A 116 30.46 1.52 2.88
C ALA A 116 31.26 0.26 3.24
N ASN A 117 30.58 -0.89 3.41
CA ASN A 117 31.22 -2.17 3.72
C ASN A 117 32.05 -2.70 2.54
N MET A 118 31.58 -2.50 1.31
CA MET A 118 32.29 -2.91 0.09
C MET A 118 33.61 -2.16 -0.14
N PHE A 119 33.71 -0.91 0.34
CA PHE A 119 34.96 -0.14 0.28
C PHE A 119 35.97 -0.49 1.39
N GLN A 120 35.53 -1.18 2.46
CA GLN A 120 36.36 -1.48 3.64
C GLN A 120 36.86 -2.94 3.69
N SER A 121 36.25 -3.86 2.95
CA SER A 121 36.56 -5.31 3.00
C SER A 121 36.70 -5.91 1.59
N GLU A 122 37.41 -7.05 1.47
CA GLU A 122 37.43 -7.80 0.22
C GLU A 122 36.01 -8.27 -0.12
N PHE A 123 35.56 -7.95 -1.33
CA PHE A 123 34.27 -8.37 -1.90
C PHE A 123 34.03 -9.87 -1.65
N ASP A 124 33.08 -10.22 -0.78
CA ASP A 124 32.72 -11.61 -0.47
C ASP A 124 31.34 -12.00 -1.07
N GLN A 125 30.99 -13.28 -0.93
CA GLN A 125 29.72 -13.83 -1.43
C GLN A 125 28.47 -13.24 -0.74
N ALA A 126 28.55 -12.87 0.53
CA ALA A 126 27.44 -12.27 1.28
C ALA A 126 27.10 -10.87 0.75
N ALA A 127 28.10 -10.09 0.31
CA ALA A 127 27.85 -8.79 -0.33
C ALA A 127 27.03 -8.94 -1.63
N ILE A 128 27.33 -9.96 -2.43
CA ILE A 128 26.59 -10.26 -3.68
C ILE A 128 25.15 -10.68 -3.35
N GLU A 129 24.96 -11.58 -2.39
CA GLU A 129 23.63 -12.03 -1.96
C GLU A 129 22.76 -10.86 -1.47
N ASN A 130 23.34 -9.94 -0.69
CA ASN A 130 22.66 -8.74 -0.22
C ASN A 130 22.19 -7.83 -1.37
N VAL A 131 23.04 -7.62 -2.39
CA VAL A 131 22.65 -6.82 -3.58
C VAL A 131 21.51 -7.48 -4.37
N TYR A 132 21.51 -8.81 -4.51
CA TYR A 132 20.40 -9.52 -5.18
C TYR A 132 19.09 -9.43 -4.39
N THR A 133 19.15 -9.61 -3.08
CA THR A 133 18.00 -9.46 -2.17
C THR A 133 17.43 -8.04 -2.28
N LEU A 134 18.30 -7.04 -2.18
CA LEU A 134 17.96 -5.64 -2.37
C LEU A 134 17.24 -5.42 -3.72
N ARG A 135 17.83 -5.84 -4.84
CA ARG A 135 17.21 -5.71 -6.17
C ARG A 135 15.81 -6.32 -6.22
N ARG A 136 15.62 -7.50 -5.62
CA ARG A 136 14.31 -8.18 -5.57
C ARG A 136 13.27 -7.36 -4.80
N HIS A 137 13.64 -6.81 -3.65
CA HIS A 137 12.78 -5.95 -2.83
C HIS A 137 12.40 -4.64 -3.56
N LEU A 138 13.35 -4.00 -4.26
CA LEU A 138 13.07 -2.80 -5.06
C LEU A 138 12.04 -3.09 -6.17
N LEU A 139 12.20 -4.20 -6.88
CA LEU A 139 11.27 -4.61 -7.93
C LEU A 139 9.87 -4.89 -7.38
N ALA A 140 9.78 -5.55 -6.22
CA ALA A 140 8.51 -5.80 -5.55
C ALA A 140 7.83 -4.51 -5.09
N LEU A 141 8.57 -3.57 -4.50
CA LEU A 141 8.06 -2.26 -4.11
C LEU A 141 7.57 -1.45 -5.31
N ARG A 142 8.35 -1.44 -6.41
CA ARG A 142 7.95 -0.79 -7.67
C ARG A 142 6.65 -1.40 -8.21
N ASN A 143 6.51 -2.72 -8.21
CA ASN A 143 5.30 -3.39 -8.69
C ASN A 143 4.08 -3.14 -7.78
N ALA A 144 4.30 -2.90 -6.47
CA ALA A 144 3.25 -2.52 -5.53
C ALA A 144 2.79 -1.06 -5.72
N ALA A 145 3.74 -0.14 -5.93
CA ALA A 145 3.47 1.30 -5.98
C ALA A 145 3.02 1.79 -7.37
N LEU A 146 3.55 1.25 -8.47
CA LEU A 146 3.25 1.74 -9.83
C LEU A 146 1.74 1.78 -10.15
N PRO A 147 0.93 0.75 -9.81
CA PRO A 147 -0.50 0.78 -10.12
C PRO A 147 -1.27 1.86 -9.36
N MET A 148 -0.73 2.41 -8.26
CA MET A 148 -1.40 3.48 -7.51
C MET A 148 -1.58 4.74 -8.34
N ASP A 149 -0.63 5.05 -9.24
CA ASP A 149 -0.76 6.22 -10.12
C ASP A 149 -1.95 6.06 -11.07
N GLU A 150 -2.11 4.86 -11.65
CA GLU A 150 -3.27 4.56 -12.50
C GLU A 150 -4.58 4.61 -11.71
N ILE A 151 -4.63 4.01 -10.51
CA ILE A 151 -5.81 4.03 -9.64
C ILE A 151 -6.20 5.47 -9.26
N CYS A 152 -5.23 6.30 -8.86
CA CYS A 152 -5.46 7.71 -8.54
C CYS A 152 -5.99 8.48 -9.75
N ASN A 153 -5.41 8.27 -10.94
CA ASN A 153 -5.87 8.91 -12.16
C ASN A 153 -7.30 8.48 -12.55
N GLN A 154 -7.66 7.21 -12.35
CA GLN A 154 -9.02 6.72 -12.56
C GLN A 154 -9.99 7.34 -11.55
N LEU A 155 -9.61 7.45 -10.28
CA LEU A 155 -10.43 8.11 -9.25
C LEU A 155 -10.69 9.59 -9.56
N ILE A 156 -9.69 10.31 -10.07
CA ILE A 156 -9.84 11.71 -10.48
C ILE A 156 -10.84 11.86 -11.64
N ARG A 157 -10.91 10.90 -12.57
CA ARG A 157 -11.86 10.92 -13.69
C ARG A 157 -13.29 10.58 -13.31
N LEU A 158 -13.49 9.93 -12.16
CA LEU A 158 -14.79 9.55 -11.63
C LEU A 158 -15.44 10.67 -10.78
N HIS A 159 -14.72 11.77 -10.54
CA HIS A 159 -15.20 13.00 -9.87
C HIS A 159 -15.25 14.17 -10.85
#